data_AF-A0A629KJ65-F1
#
_entry.id   AF-A0A629KJ65-F1
#
_cell.length_a   1.000
_cell.length_b   1.000
_cell.length_c   1.000
_cell.angle_alpha   90.00
_cell.angle_beta   90.00
_cell.angle_gamma   90.00
#
_symmetry.space_group_name_H-M   'P 1'
#
loop_
_entity.id
_entity.type
_entity.pdbx_description
1 polymer ?
#
loop_
_entity_poly.entity_id
_entity_poly.type
_entity_poly.pdbx_seq_one_letter_code
_entity_poly.pdbx_strand_id
1 'polypeptide(L)' 'MGGACITLNYRTARLNGHPVLMIDFFSERGRLYTLRYDLPTGTPQQSSRRVSLILALTRRELEDTGQYAA' A
#
# COMPACT_ATOMS: atom_id res chain seq x y z
N MET A 1 -23.34 4.06 7.90
CA MET A 1 -23.20 5.36 7.21
C MET A 1 -21.73 5.72 7.21
N GLY A 2 -21.14 5.97 6.03
CA GLY A 2 -19.72 6.29 5.83
C GLY A 2 -18.88 5.08 5.42
N GLY A 3 -19.18 4.49 4.25
CA GLY A 3 -18.39 3.40 3.67
C GLY A 3 -17.17 3.99 2.97
N ALA A 4 -16.07 4.13 3.71
CA ALA A 4 -14.84 4.68 3.18
C ALA A 4 -14.19 3.69 2.22
N CYS A 5 -14.54 3.77 0.94
CA CYS A 5 -13.92 2.94 -0.09
C CYS A 5 -12.47 3.37 -0.33
N ILE A 6 -11.51 2.68 0.28
CA ILE A 6 -10.08 2.86 0.04
C ILE A 6 -9.66 1.94 -1.11
N THR A 7 -9.39 2.52 -2.28
CA THR A 7 -8.76 1.81 -3.40
C THR A 7 -7.25 1.74 -3.16
N LEU A 8 -6.71 0.52 -3.10
CA LEU A 8 -5.30 0.28 -2.81
C LEU A 8 -4.51 0.12 -4.11
N ASN A 9 -3.90 1.22 -4.58
CA ASN A 9 -2.97 1.17 -5.71
C ASN A 9 -1.55 1.10 -5.16
N TYR A 10 -0.70 0.23 -5.70
CA TYR A 10 0.68 0.14 -5.26
C TYR A 10 1.66 0.19 -6.42
N ARG A 11 2.82 0.78 -6.17
CA ARG A 11 3.94 0.77 -7.11
C ARG A 11 5.26 0.68 -6.36
N THR A 12 6.20 -0.05 -6.93
CA THR A 12 7.59 -0.04 -6.47
C THR A 12 8.37 0.99 -7.27
N ALA A 13 8.94 1.97 -6.60
CA ALA A 13 9.81 2.99 -7.20
C ALA A 13 11.24 2.86 -6.66
N ARG A 14 12.22 3.42 -7.38
CA ARG A 14 13.56 3.66 -6.84
C ARG A 14 13.69 5.14 -6.53
N LEU A 15 13.87 5.47 -5.26
CA LEU A 15 14.06 6.84 -4.78
C LEU A 15 15.42 6.94 -4.11
N ASN A 16 16.28 7.83 -4.60
CA ASN A 16 17.66 7.99 -4.13
C ASN A 16 18.45 6.67 -4.11
N GLY A 17 18.21 5.78 -5.09
CA GLY A 17 18.87 4.47 -5.17
C GLY A 17 18.26 3.38 -4.29
N HIS A 18 17.30 3.70 -3.42
CA HIS A 18 16.63 2.74 -2.54
C HIS A 18 15.29 2.28 -3.13
N PRO A 19 14.95 0.98 -3.02
CA PRO A 19 13.63 0.50 -3.39
C PRO A 19 12.61 1.02 -2.37
N VAL A 20 11.51 1.56 -2.87
CA VAL A 20 10.43 2.14 -2.06
C VAL A 20 9.11 1.60 -2.56
N LEU A 21 8.28 1.12 -1.65
CA LEU A 21 6.89 0.79 -1.91
C LEU A 21 6.06 2.05 -1.68
N MET A 22 5.38 2.50 -2.72
CA MET A 22 4.36 3.54 -2.60
C MET A 22 2.99 2.86 -2.64
N ILE A 23 2.14 3.23 -1.70
CA ILE A 23 0.74 2.79 -1.67
C ILE A 23 -0.13 4.04 -1.68
N ASP A 24 -0.96 4.14 -2.69
CA ASP A 24 -1.89 5.24 -2.91
C ASP A 24 -3.28 4.82 -2.44
N PHE A 25 -3.88 5.67 -1.62
CA PHE A 25 -5.18 5.47 -0.99
C PHE A 25 -6.09 6.66 -1.28
N PHE A 26 -7.33 6.39 -1.68
CA PHE A 26 -8.35 7.41 -1.83
C PHE A 26 -9.22 7.48 -0.57
N SER A 27 -9.40 8.69 -0.03
CA SER A 27 -10.39 8.95 1.01
C SER A 27 -11.78 9.13 0.40
N GLU A 28 -12.83 9.00 1.22
CA GLU A 28 -14.22 9.30 0.87
C GLU A 28 -14.41 10.65 0.17
N ARG A 29 -13.58 11.65 0.47
CA ARG A 29 -13.64 12.98 -0.15
C ARG A 29 -12.91 13.07 -1.49
N GLY A 30 -12.48 11.93 -2.06
CA GLY A 30 -11.67 11.86 -3.28
C GLY A 30 -10.23 12.36 -3.10
N ARG A 31 -9.77 12.57 -1.87
CA ARG A 31 -8.39 12.96 -1.59
C ARG A 31 -7.45 11.77 -1.69
N LEU A 32 -6.40 11.92 -2.49
CA LEU A 32 -5.33 10.94 -2.61
C LEU A 32 -4.32 11.13 -1.48
N TYR A 33 -4.05 10.04 -0.76
CA TYR A 33 -2.97 9.94 0.21
C TYR A 33 -1.97 8.89 -0.26
N THR A 34 -0.71 9.29 -0.38
CA THR A 34 0.38 8.38 -0.75
C THR A 34 1.18 8.03 0.50
N LEU A 35 1.26 6.74 0.82
CA LEU A 35 2.06 6.22 1.90
C LEU A 35 3.36 5.65 1.31
N ARG A 36 4.48 6.09 1.87
CA ARG A 36 5.81 5.71 1.43
C ARG A 36 6.40 4.74 2.44
N TYR A 37 6.76 3.55 1.97
CA TYR A 37 7.46 2.56 2.76
C TYR A 37 8.81 2.25 2.13
N ASP A 38 9.90 2.65 2.80
CA ASP A 38 11.24 2.34 2.34
C ASP A 38 11.50 0.83 2.51
N LEU A 39 11.79 0.14 1.42
CA LEU A 39 12.06 -1.30 1.46
C LEU A 39 13.52 -1.50 1.88
N PRO A 40 13.79 -2.38 2.87
CA PRO A 40 15.16 -2.64 3.26
C PRO A 40 15.93 -3.28 2.12
N THR A 41 17.23 -3.00 2.04
CA THR A 41 18.14 -3.66 1.10
C THR A 41 18.09 -5.18 1.29
N GLY A 42 17.87 -5.90 0.19
CA GLY A 42 17.68 -7.35 0.18
C GLY A 42 17.64 -7.87 -1.25
N THR A 43 17.49 -9.18 -1.42
CA THR A 43 17.33 -9.76 -2.75
C THR A 43 16.00 -9.32 -3.37
N PRO A 44 15.88 -9.23 -4.70
CA PRO A 44 14.61 -8.90 -5.36
C PRO A 44 13.43 -9.77 -4.90
N GLN A 45 13.72 -11.04 -4.59
CA GLN A 45 12.74 -12.01 -4.11
C GLN A 45 12.28 -11.74 -2.67
N GLN A 46 13.19 -11.30 -1.79
CA GLN A 46 12.83 -10.84 -0.43
C GLN A 46 12.00 -9.56 -0.48
N SER A 47 12.36 -8.61 -1.35
CA SER A 47 11.59 -7.38 -1.54
C SER A 47 10.19 -7.68 -2.06
N SER A 48 10.05 -8.56 -3.06
CA SER A 48 8.75 -9.00 -3.58
C SER A 48 7.89 -9.66 -2.49
N ARG A 49 8.47 -10.60 -1.72
CA ARG A 49 7.75 -11.26 -0.62
C ARG A 49 7.28 -10.28 0.46
N ARG A 50 8.10 -9.28 0.80
CA ARG A 50 7.74 -8.22 1.75
C ARG A 50 6.62 -7.33 1.20
N VAL A 51 6.71 -6.92 -0.06
CA VAL A 51 5.65 -6.14 -0.71
C VAL A 51 4.33 -6.91 -0.69
N SER A 52 4.32 -8.18 -1.09
CA SER A 52 3.12 -9.02 -1.04
C SER A 52 2.55 -9.14 0.37
N LEU A 53 3.41 -9.29 1.40
CA LEU A 53 2.98 -9.34 2.79
C LEU A 53 2.36 -8.02 3.26
N ILE A 54 2.99 -6.89 2.95
CA ILE A 54 2.48 -5.56 3.31
C ILE A 54 1.11 -5.35 2.65
N LEU A 55 0.98 -5.65 1.36
CA LEU A 55 -0.29 -5.50 0.64
C LEU A 55 -1.38 -6.40 1.21
N ALA A 56 -1.06 -7.66 1.54
CA ALA A 56 -2.00 -8.59 2.13
C ALA A 56 -2.48 -8.15 3.52
N LEU A 57 -1.56 -7.65 4.36
CA LEU A 57 -1.90 -7.12 5.69
C LEU A 57 -2.73 -5.84 5.58
N THR A 58 -2.32 -4.89 4.72
CA THR A 58 -3.08 -3.66 4.51
C THR A 58 -4.49 -3.96 4.00
N ARG A 59 -4.62 -4.89 3.04
CA ARG A 59 -5.94 -5.31 2.55
C ARG A 59 -6.79 -5.92 3.65
N ARG A 60 -6.22 -6.81 4.47
CA ARG A 60 -6.93 -7.44 5.59
C ARG A 60 -7.42 -6.42 6.61
N GLU A 61 -6.58 -5.47 6.99
CA GLU A 61 -6.98 -4.39 7.91
C GLU A 61 -8.09 -3.50 7.32
N LEU A 62 -8.03 -3.23 6.00
CA LEU A 62 -9.08 -2.48 5.31
C LEU A 62 -10.40 -3.26 5.22
N GLU A 63 -10.33 -4.58 5.02
CA GLU A 63 -11.50 -5.48 5.03
C GLU A 63 -12.11 -5.54 6.44
N ASP A 64 -11.29 -5.71 7.49
CA ASP A 64 -11.73 -5.77 8.90
C ASP A 64 -12.35 -4.44 9.37
N THR A 65 -11.86 -3.30 8.88
CA THR A 65 -12.42 -1.96 9.18
C THR A 65 -13.62 -1.59 8.30
N GLY A 66 -13.97 -2.42 7.31
CA GLY A 66 -15.04 -2.13 6.34
C GLY A 66 -14.72 -0.98 5.39
N GLN A 67 -13.44 -0.64 5.23
CA GLN A 67 -12.93 0.46 4.40
C GLN A 67 -12.34 -0.02 3.07
N TYR A 68 -12.46 -1.30 2.74
CA TYR A 68 -11.90 -1.82 1.50
C TYR A 68 -12.84 -1.64 0.31
N ALA A 69 -12.33 -1.00 -0.76
CA ALA A 69 -12.97 -0.94 -2.08
C ALA A 69 -12.28 -1.93 -3.02
N ALA A 70 -13.00 -2.95 -3.49
CA ALA A 70 -12.53 -3.88 -4.52
C ALA A 70 -12.55 -3.24 -5.91
#